data_AF-A0A2D4GMF1-F1
#
_entry.id   AF-A0A2D4GMF1-F1
#
_cell.length_a   1.000
_cell.length_b   1.000
_cell.length_c   1.000
_cell.angle_alpha   90.00
_cell.angle_beta   90.00
_cell.angle_gamma   90.00
#
_symmetry.space_group_name_H-M   'P 1'
#
loop_
_entity.id
_entity.type
_entity.pdbx_description
1 polymer ?
#
loop_
_entity_poly.entity_id
_entity_poly.type
_entity_poly.pdbx_seq_one_letter_code
_entity_poly.pdbx_strand_id
1 'polypeptide(L)'
;MYYCPSATEEAPPWVFLFCAIGLFIYQSLDAIDGKQARRTNSSSPLGELFDHGCDSISIVFVGIAACATVRLGTNPDWLFFCSFTGIFLFYCAHWQTYVSGILRFGKIDVTESEIAIIITFLLSSYGGTRIWDTKIPLLELELKTLPLAGFLGGTVLSTYNYFRVILGGGVGKNGSTIAGTSVLSPGLHIGLIITLAIMIYKKSPTQLFENHPCLYALTFGFVSAKITQKLVVAHMTKSEILLQDTAFIGPGLLFLNQYFSCFIDEYIVLWIALFISLFDLLRYFTGLCIQIAAHLHIQVFKLSPPQAVEQVQNHNE
;
A
#
# COMPACT_ATOMS: atom_id res chain seq x y z
N MET A 1 -10.49 2.88 -12.87
CA MET A 1 -11.53 1.85 -12.76
C MET A 1 -12.76 2.15 -13.62
N TYR A 2 -13.53 3.24 -13.42
CA TYR A 2 -14.70 3.51 -14.29
C TYR A 2 -14.32 3.68 -15.77
N TYR A 3 -13.31 4.50 -16.07
CA TYR A 3 -12.84 4.74 -17.44
C TYR A 3 -11.87 3.69 -17.99
N CYS A 4 -11.29 2.89 -17.10
CA CYS A 4 -10.25 1.92 -17.45
C CYS A 4 -10.30 0.78 -16.41
N PRO A 5 -11.26 -0.15 -16.55
CA PRO A 5 -11.43 -1.28 -15.63
C PRO A 5 -10.45 -2.42 -15.88
N SER A 6 -9.96 -2.59 -17.11
CA SER A 6 -9.05 -3.68 -17.48
C SER A 6 -7.61 -3.21 -17.71
N ALA A 7 -7.29 -1.93 -17.45
CA ALA A 7 -5.97 -1.34 -17.69
C ALA A 7 -5.51 -1.41 -19.16
N THR A 8 -6.46 -1.56 -20.10
CA THR A 8 -6.24 -1.63 -21.55
C THR A 8 -6.91 -0.49 -22.30
N GLU A 9 -7.88 0.18 -21.69
CA GLU A 9 -8.67 1.24 -22.29
C GLU A 9 -7.90 2.57 -22.33
N GLU A 10 -8.29 3.45 -23.24
CA GLU A 10 -7.80 4.83 -23.23
C GLU A 10 -8.75 5.69 -22.39
N ALA A 11 -8.38 5.94 -21.14
CA ALA A 11 -9.10 6.90 -20.32
C ALA A 11 -8.92 8.33 -20.87
N PRO A 12 -9.91 9.23 -20.67
CA PRO A 12 -9.78 10.62 -21.03
C PRO A 12 -8.51 11.26 -20.40
N PRO A 13 -7.78 12.12 -21.12
CA PRO A 13 -6.52 12.69 -20.65
C PRO A 13 -6.58 13.35 -19.26
N TRP A 14 -7.69 14.03 -18.96
CA TRP A 14 -7.90 14.69 -17.67
C TRP A 14 -7.86 13.73 -16.48
N VAL A 15 -8.15 12.44 -16.68
CA VAL A 15 -8.07 11.42 -15.62
C VAL A 15 -6.63 11.30 -15.13
N PHE A 16 -5.67 11.24 -16.05
CA PHE A 16 -4.25 11.14 -15.69
C PHE A 16 -3.70 12.47 -15.16
N LEU A 17 -4.17 13.61 -15.67
CA LEU A 17 -3.85 14.91 -15.08
C LEU A 17 -4.31 14.99 -13.62
N PHE A 18 -5.53 14.53 -13.35
CA PHE A 18 -6.07 14.48 -12.00
C PHE A 18 -5.29 13.52 -11.10
N CYS A 19 -4.88 12.36 -11.60
CA CYS A 19 -3.97 11.45 -10.88
C CYS A 19 -2.62 12.11 -10.56
N ALA A 20 -2.01 12.83 -11.51
CA ALA A 20 -0.75 13.54 -11.30
C ALA A 20 -0.86 14.62 -10.22
N ILE A 21 -1.89 15.48 -10.32
CA ILE A 21 -2.14 16.54 -9.34
C ILE A 21 -2.48 15.95 -7.98
N GLY A 22 -3.35 14.93 -7.95
CA GLY A 22 -3.76 14.26 -6.72
C GLY A 22 -2.60 13.61 -5.99
N LEU A 23 -1.74 12.86 -6.70
CA LEU A 23 -0.55 12.24 -6.11
C LEU A 23 0.45 13.29 -5.63
N PHE A 24 0.67 14.37 -6.41
CA PHE A 24 1.53 15.47 -5.98
C PHE A 24 1.03 16.14 -4.69
N ILE A 25 -0.28 16.38 -4.58
CA ILE A 25 -0.89 16.94 -3.37
C ILE A 25 -0.74 15.96 -2.21
N TYR A 26 -1.09 14.68 -2.42
CA TYR A 26 -1.03 13.64 -1.38
C TYR A 26 0.37 13.52 -0.80
N GLN A 27 1.40 13.25 -1.63
CA GLN A 27 2.78 13.11 -1.16
C GLN A 27 3.30 14.37 -0.45
N SER A 28 2.84 15.55 -0.90
CA SER A 28 3.28 16.83 -0.31
C SER A 28 2.67 17.04 1.07
N LEU A 29 1.40 16.68 1.24
CA LEU A 29 0.69 16.77 2.51
C LEU A 29 1.20 15.72 3.51
N ASP A 30 1.47 14.51 3.03
CA ASP A 30 2.10 13.44 3.78
C ASP A 30 3.47 13.88 4.31
N ALA A 31 4.38 14.34 3.44
CA ALA A 31 5.73 14.74 3.84
C ALA A 31 5.81 15.94 4.83
N ILE A 32 4.71 16.69 5.03
CA ILE A 32 4.66 17.82 5.96
C ILE A 32 3.91 17.52 7.25
N ASP A 33 3.15 16.43 7.35
CA ASP A 33 2.26 16.17 8.48
C ASP A 33 3.05 15.97 9.79
N GLY A 34 4.14 15.21 9.78
CA GLY A 34 4.99 14.96 10.92
C GLY A 34 5.82 16.19 11.29
N LYS A 35 6.19 17.01 10.30
CA LYS A 35 6.82 18.33 10.55
C LYS A 35 5.85 19.25 11.26
N GLN A 36 4.59 19.26 10.82
CA GLN A 36 3.55 20.07 11.45
C GLN A 36 3.24 19.56 12.85
N ALA A 37 3.10 18.24 13.04
CA ALA A 37 2.86 17.64 14.35
C ALA A 37 3.97 17.96 15.36
N ARG A 38 5.25 17.96 14.93
CA ARG A 38 6.37 18.40 15.77
C ARG A 38 6.30 19.90 16.09
N ARG A 39 5.96 20.74 15.10
CA ARG A 39 5.82 22.19 15.28
C ARG A 39 4.71 22.55 16.26
N THR A 40 3.61 21.80 16.26
CA THR A 40 2.45 22.01 17.13
C THR A 40 2.49 21.21 18.42
N ASN A 41 3.58 20.48 18.71
CA ASN A 41 3.72 19.57 19.85
C ASN A 41 2.55 18.56 19.96
N SER A 42 2.08 18.04 18.83
CA SER A 42 0.94 17.12 18.72
C SER A 42 1.32 15.76 18.12
N SER A 43 2.61 15.40 18.11
CA SER A 43 3.07 14.06 17.69
C SER A 43 2.46 12.99 18.60
N SER A 44 1.90 11.93 18.01
CA SER A 44 1.27 10.84 18.75
C SER A 44 1.31 9.53 17.96
N PRO A 45 1.18 8.37 18.63
CA PRO A 45 1.02 7.08 17.96
C PRO A 45 -0.20 7.05 17.02
N LEU A 46 -1.29 7.75 17.38
CA LEU A 46 -2.45 7.86 16.50
C LEU A 46 -2.12 8.53 15.17
N GLY A 47 -1.27 9.57 15.19
CA GLY A 47 -0.81 10.24 13.98
C GLY A 47 -0.03 9.30 13.07
N GLU A 48 0.94 8.56 13.64
CA GLU A 48 1.73 7.55 12.91
C GLU A 48 0.86 6.44 12.31
N LEU A 49 -0.13 5.94 13.05
CA LEU A 49 -1.10 4.97 12.51
C LEU A 49 -1.93 5.57 11.36
N PHE A 50 -2.30 6.84 11.45
CA PHE A 50 -3.16 7.48 10.46
C PHE A 50 -2.41 7.71 9.14
N ASP A 51 -1.21 8.27 9.22
CA ASP A 51 -0.24 8.42 8.11
C ASP A 51 -0.08 7.06 7.39
N HIS A 52 0.47 6.06 8.07
CA HIS A 52 0.77 4.77 7.43
C HIS A 52 -0.49 4.00 7.01
N GLY A 53 -1.62 4.25 7.70
CA GLY A 53 -2.93 3.73 7.33
C GLY A 53 -3.41 4.29 6.00
N CYS A 54 -3.29 5.60 5.79
CA CYS A 54 -3.58 6.25 4.51
C CYS A 54 -2.63 5.75 3.41
N ASP A 55 -1.34 5.62 3.70
CA ASP A 55 -0.35 5.13 2.74
C ASP A 55 -0.60 3.69 2.29
N SER A 56 -1.02 2.83 3.21
CA SER A 56 -1.37 1.44 2.89
C SER A 56 -2.53 1.32 1.89
N ILE A 57 -3.40 2.33 1.84
CA ILE A 57 -4.52 2.41 0.91
C ILE A 57 -4.08 3.11 -0.38
N SER A 58 -3.34 4.22 -0.26
CA SER A 58 -2.90 5.04 -1.39
C SER A 58 -2.05 4.22 -2.37
N ILE A 59 -1.15 3.36 -1.87
CA ILE A 59 -0.29 2.51 -2.69
C ILE A 59 -1.08 1.60 -3.64
N VAL A 60 -2.27 1.14 -3.23
CA VAL A 60 -3.15 0.29 -4.05
C VAL A 60 -3.71 1.10 -5.23
N PHE A 61 -4.25 2.29 -4.95
CA PHE A 61 -4.82 3.14 -5.99
C PHE A 61 -3.75 3.69 -6.94
N VAL A 62 -2.62 4.12 -6.40
CA VAL A 62 -1.48 4.61 -7.18
C VAL A 62 -0.90 3.49 -8.04
N GLY A 63 -0.74 2.28 -7.50
CA GLY A 63 -0.24 1.12 -8.25
C GLY A 63 -1.15 0.74 -9.42
N ILE A 64 -2.46 0.67 -9.19
CA ILE A 64 -3.45 0.39 -10.25
C ILE A 64 -3.44 1.51 -11.30
N ALA A 65 -3.42 2.76 -10.87
CA ALA A 65 -3.38 3.91 -11.77
C ALA A 65 -2.10 3.89 -12.63
N ALA A 66 -0.93 3.66 -12.04
CA ALA A 66 0.34 3.55 -12.74
C ALA A 66 0.31 2.43 -13.80
N CYS A 67 -0.21 1.25 -13.46
CA CYS A 67 -0.36 0.16 -14.41
C CYS A 67 -1.31 0.50 -15.56
N ALA A 68 -2.43 1.16 -15.28
CA ALA A 68 -3.38 1.60 -16.30
C ALA A 68 -2.79 2.68 -17.23
N THR A 69 -2.02 3.61 -16.67
CA THR A 69 -1.37 4.70 -17.42
C THR A 69 -0.44 4.19 -18.51
N VAL A 70 0.33 3.14 -18.23
CA VAL A 70 1.24 2.51 -19.20
C VAL A 70 0.63 1.30 -19.93
N ARG A 71 -0.69 1.13 -19.83
CA ARG A 71 -1.48 0.08 -20.50
C ARG A 71 -1.00 -1.35 -20.20
N LEU A 72 -0.59 -1.62 -18.97
CA LEU A 72 -0.13 -2.98 -18.60
C LEU A 72 -1.23 -4.04 -18.65
N GLY A 73 -2.51 -3.68 -18.80
CA GLY A 73 -3.58 -4.64 -19.05
C GLY A 73 -3.35 -5.45 -20.33
N THR A 74 -2.56 -4.95 -21.30
CA THR A 74 -2.18 -5.74 -22.49
C THR A 74 -1.19 -6.86 -22.15
N ASN A 75 -0.61 -6.85 -20.96
CA ASN A 75 0.33 -7.84 -20.44
C ASN A 75 -0.06 -8.21 -18.98
N PRO A 76 -1.09 -9.05 -18.78
CA PRO A 76 -1.65 -9.34 -17.45
C PRO A 76 -0.60 -9.80 -16.43
N ASP A 77 0.37 -10.64 -16.84
CA ASP A 77 1.44 -11.08 -15.93
C ASP A 77 2.29 -9.92 -15.40
N TRP A 78 2.60 -8.92 -16.23
CA TRP A 78 3.32 -7.72 -15.80
C TRP A 78 2.45 -6.82 -14.91
N LEU A 79 1.15 -6.69 -15.21
CA LEU A 79 0.22 -5.97 -14.34
C LEU A 79 0.15 -6.62 -12.96
N PHE A 80 0.03 -7.95 -12.90
CA PHE A 80 0.03 -8.72 -11.66
C PHE A 80 1.32 -8.48 -10.90
N PHE A 81 2.46 -8.68 -11.56
CA PHE A 81 3.78 -8.51 -10.97
C PHE A 81 3.94 -7.11 -10.36
N CYS A 82 3.66 -6.04 -11.11
CA CYS A 82 3.79 -4.67 -10.62
C CYS A 82 2.85 -4.37 -9.44
N SER A 83 1.57 -4.77 -9.55
CA SER A 83 0.56 -4.49 -8.51
C SER A 83 0.92 -5.15 -7.18
N PHE A 84 1.29 -6.44 -7.21
CA PHE A 84 1.60 -7.20 -5.99
C PHE A 84 3.00 -6.91 -5.45
N THR A 85 3.96 -6.54 -6.31
CA THR A 85 5.30 -6.13 -5.87
C THR A 85 5.24 -4.79 -5.14
N GLY A 86 4.47 -3.81 -5.61
CA GLY A 86 4.30 -2.53 -4.90
C GLY A 86 3.74 -2.74 -3.48
N ILE A 87 2.70 -3.55 -3.35
CA ILE A 87 2.12 -3.96 -2.06
C ILE A 87 3.17 -4.66 -1.17
N PHE A 88 3.92 -5.61 -1.74
CA PHE A 88 4.94 -6.35 -1.02
C PHE A 88 6.06 -5.45 -0.49
N LEU A 89 6.56 -4.52 -1.31
CA LEU A 89 7.62 -3.57 -0.90
C LEU A 89 7.15 -2.66 0.23
N PHE A 90 5.93 -2.14 0.14
CA PHE A 90 5.34 -1.33 1.22
C PHE A 90 5.19 -2.12 2.53
N TYR A 91 4.77 -3.39 2.44
CA TYR A 91 4.74 -4.29 3.59
C TYR A 91 6.15 -4.53 4.15
N CYS A 92 7.17 -4.69 3.30
CA CYS A 92 8.55 -4.91 3.72
C CYS A 92 9.14 -3.70 4.46
N ALA A 93 8.77 -2.47 4.10
CA ALA A 93 9.18 -1.27 4.84
C ALA A 93 8.68 -1.32 6.31
N HIS A 94 7.44 -1.78 6.51
CA HIS A 94 6.85 -1.94 7.84
C HIS A 94 7.37 -3.18 8.57
N TRP A 95 7.63 -4.27 7.84
CA TRP A 95 8.29 -5.45 8.39
C TRP A 95 9.69 -5.12 8.90
N GLN A 96 10.49 -4.41 8.11
CA GLN A 96 11.77 -3.88 8.56
C GLN A 96 11.60 -3.09 9.85
N THR A 97 10.63 -2.19 9.93
CA THR A 97 10.36 -1.35 11.11
C THR A 97 9.97 -2.18 12.34
N TYR A 98 9.15 -3.21 12.16
CA TYR A 98 8.80 -4.17 13.23
C TYR A 98 10.02 -4.95 13.75
N VAL A 99 11.01 -5.22 12.88
CA VAL A 99 12.27 -5.89 13.25
C VAL A 99 13.25 -4.92 13.93
N SER A 100 13.48 -3.75 13.31
CA SER A 100 14.54 -2.80 13.68
C SER A 100 14.11 -1.77 14.73
N GLY A 101 12.81 -1.61 14.96
CA GLY A 101 12.23 -0.58 15.80
C GLY A 101 12.19 0.83 15.17
N ILE A 102 12.71 1.02 13.94
CA ILE A 102 12.81 2.33 13.29
C ILE A 102 12.59 2.18 11.78
N LEU A 103 11.73 3.02 11.21
CA LEU A 103 11.56 3.14 9.76
C LEU A 103 12.80 3.80 9.15
N ARG A 104 13.42 3.13 8.17
CA ARG A 104 14.65 3.60 7.52
C ARG A 104 14.37 3.90 6.06
N PHE A 105 14.77 5.10 5.65
CA PHE A 105 14.64 5.56 4.27
C PHE A 105 15.95 5.40 3.50
N GLY A 106 15.83 4.98 2.25
CA GLY A 106 16.93 4.94 1.28
C GLY A 106 17.26 6.32 0.70
N LYS A 107 18.31 6.36 -0.13
CA LYS A 107 18.60 7.54 -0.97
C LYS A 107 17.66 7.65 -2.18
N ILE A 108 17.15 6.51 -2.62
CA ILE A 108 16.09 6.37 -3.62
C ILE A 108 15.04 5.53 -2.91
N ASP A 109 13.86 6.10 -2.74
CA ASP A 109 12.78 5.49 -1.98
C ASP A 109 11.41 5.87 -2.59
N VAL A 110 10.36 5.85 -1.77
CA VAL A 110 8.98 6.17 -2.17
C VAL A 110 8.89 7.51 -2.91
N THR A 111 9.54 8.58 -2.43
CA THR A 111 9.42 9.92 -3.04
C THR A 111 9.91 9.97 -4.48
N GLU A 112 11.08 9.42 -4.80
CA GLU A 112 11.58 9.39 -6.19
C GLU A 112 10.67 8.54 -7.09
N SER A 113 10.12 7.46 -6.52
CA SER A 113 9.18 6.58 -7.22
C SER A 113 7.86 7.29 -7.53
N GLU A 114 7.31 8.05 -6.59
CA GLU A 114 6.09 8.84 -6.79
C GLU A 114 6.30 9.96 -7.81
N ILE A 115 7.44 10.65 -7.79
CA ILE A 115 7.79 11.66 -8.82
C ILE A 115 7.84 11.00 -10.20
N ALA A 116 8.45 9.81 -10.34
CA ALA A 116 8.48 9.08 -11.61
C ALA A 116 7.07 8.68 -12.09
N ILE A 117 6.19 8.29 -11.17
CA ILE A 117 4.78 7.98 -11.48
C ILE A 117 4.03 9.25 -11.91
N ILE A 118 4.22 10.39 -11.22
CA ILE A 118 3.65 11.69 -11.59
C ILE A 118 4.08 12.09 -13.00
N ILE A 119 5.37 11.94 -13.34
CA ILE A 119 5.87 12.22 -14.70
C ILE A 119 5.18 11.31 -15.72
N THR A 120 5.02 10.02 -15.41
CA THR A 120 4.34 9.05 -16.28
C THR A 120 2.86 9.43 -16.50
N PHE A 121 2.17 9.89 -15.46
CA PHE A 121 0.81 10.42 -15.55
C PHE A 121 0.74 11.68 -16.44
N LEU A 122 1.66 12.63 -16.27
CA LEU A 122 1.71 13.85 -17.08
C LEU A 122 1.97 13.55 -18.57
N LEU A 123 2.92 12.65 -18.86
CA LEU A 123 3.20 12.22 -20.24
C LEU A 123 1.96 11.59 -20.90
N SER A 124 1.23 10.76 -20.15
CA SER A 124 0.01 10.11 -20.66
C SER A 124 -1.17 11.07 -20.78
N SER A 125 -1.24 12.08 -19.91
CA SER A 125 -2.21 13.16 -20.03
C SER A 125 -1.95 14.03 -21.25
N TYR A 126 -0.71 14.19 -21.69
CA TYR A 126 -0.39 15.01 -22.86
C TYR A 126 -0.46 14.21 -24.17
N GLY A 127 0.17 13.03 -24.20
CA GLY A 127 0.31 12.21 -25.40
C GLY A 127 -0.75 11.12 -25.58
N GLY A 128 -1.59 10.88 -24.58
CA GLY A 128 -2.46 9.71 -24.52
C GLY A 128 -1.70 8.45 -24.07
N THR A 129 -2.42 7.42 -23.63
CA THR A 129 -1.77 6.20 -23.10
C THR A 129 -1.14 5.33 -24.18
N ARG A 130 -1.61 5.39 -25.43
CA ARG A 130 -1.04 4.60 -26.56
C ARG A 130 0.41 4.93 -26.90
N ILE A 131 0.95 6.06 -26.43
CA ILE A 131 2.39 6.35 -26.58
C ILE A 131 3.25 5.21 -26.01
N TRP A 132 2.76 4.55 -24.95
CA TRP A 132 3.48 3.47 -24.27
C TRP A 132 3.55 2.18 -25.08
N ASP A 133 2.68 2.01 -26.08
CA ASP A 133 2.68 0.88 -27.02
C ASP A 133 3.61 1.14 -28.23
N THR A 134 4.14 2.36 -28.37
CA THR A 134 5.04 2.67 -29.48
C THR A 134 6.39 1.99 -29.31
N LYS A 135 6.96 1.50 -30.42
CA LYS A 135 8.29 0.88 -30.41
C LYS A 135 9.37 1.96 -30.35
N ILE A 136 10.35 1.77 -29.47
CA ILE A 136 11.56 2.58 -29.41
C ILE A 136 12.39 2.28 -30.67
N PRO A 137 12.75 3.30 -31.48
CA PRO A 137 13.61 3.11 -32.64
C PRO A 137 14.91 2.40 -32.23
N LEU A 138 15.40 1.46 -33.05
CA LEU A 138 16.62 0.66 -32.86
C LEU A 138 16.54 -0.49 -31.84
N LEU A 139 15.66 -0.44 -30.84
CA LEU A 139 15.55 -1.50 -29.82
C LEU A 139 14.37 -2.46 -30.06
N GLU A 140 13.40 -2.08 -30.88
CA GLU A 140 12.14 -2.81 -31.13
C GLU A 140 11.28 -3.13 -29.90
N LEU A 141 11.65 -2.59 -28.73
CA LEU A 141 10.91 -2.70 -27.47
C LEU A 141 9.82 -1.63 -27.39
N GLU A 142 8.70 -1.96 -26.74
CA GLU A 142 7.65 -0.99 -26.44
C GLU A 142 8.12 0.04 -25.42
N LEU A 143 7.70 1.30 -25.54
CA LEU A 143 8.10 2.40 -24.66
C LEU A 143 7.79 2.13 -23.18
N LYS A 144 6.71 1.37 -22.88
CA LYS A 144 6.38 0.91 -21.51
C LYS A 144 7.48 0.09 -20.84
N THR A 145 8.44 -0.44 -21.59
CA THR A 145 9.60 -1.16 -21.05
C THR A 145 10.48 -0.24 -20.19
N LEU A 146 10.53 1.07 -20.47
CA LEU A 146 11.32 2.02 -19.68
C LEU A 146 10.81 2.17 -18.24
N PRO A 147 9.53 2.52 -17.97
CA PRO A 147 9.02 2.57 -16.60
C PRO A 147 9.05 1.20 -15.92
N LEU A 148 8.84 0.09 -16.66
CA LEU A 148 8.98 -1.27 -16.11
C LEU A 148 10.41 -1.58 -15.66
N ALA A 149 11.42 -1.19 -16.45
CA ALA A 149 12.82 -1.38 -16.10
C ALA A 149 13.20 -0.55 -14.86
N GLY A 150 12.72 0.70 -14.78
CA GLY A 150 12.88 1.55 -13.60
C GLY A 150 12.25 0.93 -12.36
N PHE A 151 11.01 0.44 -12.47
CA PHE A 151 10.29 -0.26 -11.40
C PHE A 151 11.03 -1.53 -10.94
N LEU A 152 11.54 -2.33 -11.88
CA LEU A 152 12.30 -3.55 -11.55
C LEU A 152 13.62 -3.20 -10.84
N GLY A 153 14.34 -2.19 -11.32
CA GLY A 153 15.56 -1.71 -10.68
C GLY A 153 15.31 -1.22 -9.25
N GLY A 154 14.26 -0.41 -9.05
CA GLY A 154 13.81 0.03 -7.74
C GLY A 154 13.42 -1.13 -6.83
N THR A 155 12.68 -2.11 -7.36
CA THR A 155 12.29 -3.32 -6.63
C THR A 155 13.49 -4.10 -6.11
N VAL A 156 14.49 -4.34 -6.96
CA VAL A 156 15.71 -5.07 -6.58
C VAL A 156 16.47 -4.31 -5.49
N LEU A 157 16.62 -2.99 -5.64
CA LEU A 157 17.30 -2.14 -4.67
C LEU A 157 16.58 -2.13 -3.32
N SER A 158 15.27 -1.87 -3.30
CA SER A 158 14.46 -1.79 -2.09
C SER A 158 14.39 -3.14 -1.38
N THR A 159 14.19 -4.24 -2.12
CA THR A 159 14.19 -5.60 -1.55
C THR A 159 15.53 -5.91 -0.89
N TYR A 160 16.65 -5.62 -1.57
CA TYR A 160 17.98 -5.81 -1.00
C TYR A 160 18.15 -5.03 0.31
N ASN A 161 17.75 -3.75 0.32
CA ASN A 161 17.88 -2.89 1.50
C ASN A 161 17.03 -3.39 2.68
N TYR A 162 15.75 -3.72 2.44
CA TYR A 162 14.85 -4.21 3.49
C TYR A 162 15.30 -5.56 4.05
N PHE A 163 15.61 -6.53 3.18
CA PHE A 163 16.00 -7.87 3.64
C PHE A 163 17.38 -7.89 4.29
N ARG A 164 18.29 -7.00 3.90
CA ARG A 164 19.56 -6.80 4.62
C ARG A 164 19.32 -6.43 6.09
N VAL A 165 18.31 -5.60 6.38
CA VAL A 165 17.96 -5.22 7.75
C VAL A 165 17.17 -6.32 8.45
N ILE A 166 16.15 -6.89 7.80
CA ILE A 166 15.31 -7.96 8.38
C ILE A 166 16.16 -9.18 8.79
N LEU A 167 17.08 -9.62 7.93
CA LEU A 167 17.93 -10.78 8.17
C LEU A 167 19.18 -10.44 9.01
N GLY A 168 19.46 -9.16 9.25
CA GLY A 168 20.55 -8.70 10.11
C GLY A 168 20.28 -8.86 11.61
N GLY A 169 19.06 -9.25 11.98
CA GLY A 169 18.62 -9.37 13.38
C GLY A 169 17.88 -8.13 13.87
N GLY A 170 16.85 -8.35 14.67
CA GLY A 170 16.04 -7.28 15.25
C GLY A 170 16.53 -6.79 16.61
N VAL A 171 15.84 -5.79 17.15
CA VAL A 171 16.16 -5.15 18.44
C VAL A 171 15.66 -5.90 19.66
N GLY A 172 14.89 -6.97 19.46
CA GLY A 172 14.36 -7.83 20.51
C GLY A 172 15.40 -8.78 21.10
N LYS A 173 14.99 -9.50 22.15
CA LYS A 173 15.82 -10.51 22.82
C LYS A 173 16.36 -11.53 21.81
N ASN A 174 17.67 -11.80 21.85
CA ASN A 174 18.36 -12.73 20.92
C ASN A 174 18.22 -12.35 19.44
N GLY A 175 18.10 -11.06 19.10
CA GLY A 175 17.97 -10.61 17.70
C GLY A 175 16.57 -10.82 17.12
N SER A 176 15.56 -11.00 17.98
CA SER A 176 14.16 -11.12 17.58
C SER A 176 13.54 -9.76 17.21
N THR A 177 12.30 -9.77 16.72
CA THR A 177 11.50 -8.57 16.46
C THR A 177 11.25 -7.76 17.75
N ILE A 178 10.68 -6.56 17.61
CA ILE A 178 10.32 -5.72 18.77
C ILE A 178 9.34 -6.41 19.74
N ALA A 179 8.54 -7.35 19.25
CA ALA A 179 7.60 -8.14 20.06
C ALA A 179 8.19 -9.48 20.57
N GLY A 180 9.48 -9.74 20.37
CA GLY A 180 10.10 -11.00 20.81
C GLY A 180 9.83 -12.21 19.91
N THR A 181 9.17 -12.02 18.76
CA THR A 181 8.92 -13.09 17.77
C THR A 181 10.03 -13.19 16.74
N SER A 182 10.09 -14.30 15.97
CA SER A 182 11.03 -14.46 14.86
C SER A 182 10.98 -13.29 13.88
N VAL A 183 12.14 -12.83 13.38
CA VAL A 183 12.22 -11.81 12.33
C VAL A 183 11.54 -12.23 11.03
N LEU A 184 11.26 -13.53 10.85
CA LEU A 184 10.52 -14.06 9.70
C LEU A 184 9.01 -14.16 9.93
N SER A 185 8.51 -13.91 11.14
CA SER A 185 7.10 -14.09 11.47
C SER A 185 6.15 -13.25 10.60
N PRO A 186 6.43 -11.98 10.26
CA PRO A 186 5.55 -11.20 9.40
C PRO A 186 5.54 -11.71 7.95
N GLY A 187 6.56 -12.48 7.53
CA GLY A 187 6.64 -13.07 6.21
C GLY A 187 5.51 -14.07 5.92
N LEU A 188 4.96 -14.72 6.94
CA LEU A 188 3.86 -15.67 6.79
C LEU A 188 2.58 -15.00 6.28
N HIS A 189 2.24 -13.81 6.80
CA HIS A 189 1.03 -13.08 6.41
C HIS A 189 1.08 -12.64 4.96
N ILE A 190 2.13 -11.93 4.56
CA ILE A 190 2.28 -11.46 3.18
C ILE A 190 2.49 -12.62 2.20
N GLY A 191 3.20 -13.67 2.64
CA GLY A 191 3.37 -14.90 1.86
C GLY A 191 2.03 -15.61 1.60
N LEU A 192 1.13 -15.66 2.59
CA LEU A 192 -0.20 -16.21 2.43
C LEU A 192 -1.05 -15.38 1.44
N ILE A 193 -1.03 -14.05 1.55
CA ILE A 193 -1.74 -13.16 0.62
C ILE A 193 -1.25 -13.38 -0.81
N ILE A 194 0.06 -13.34 -1.04
CA ILE A 194 0.65 -13.51 -2.38
C ILE A 194 0.36 -14.91 -2.93
N THR A 195 0.46 -15.95 -2.09
CA THR A 195 0.18 -17.33 -2.50
C THR A 195 -1.28 -17.49 -2.92
N LEU A 196 -2.22 -16.96 -2.13
CA LEU A 196 -3.65 -16.96 -2.48
C LEU A 196 -3.88 -16.18 -3.77
N ALA A 197 -3.27 -15.01 -3.93
CA ALA A 197 -3.40 -14.19 -5.12
C ALA A 197 -2.88 -14.89 -6.39
N ILE A 198 -1.72 -15.56 -6.32
CA ILE A 198 -1.16 -16.31 -7.45
C ILE A 198 -2.03 -17.52 -7.77
N MET A 199 -2.45 -18.26 -6.75
CA MET A 199 -3.27 -19.45 -6.93
C MET A 199 -4.62 -19.10 -7.55
N ILE A 200 -5.30 -18.06 -7.05
CA ILE A 200 -6.61 -17.63 -7.56
C ILE A 200 -6.47 -17.11 -9.00
N TYR A 201 -5.41 -16.37 -9.29
CA TYR A 201 -5.09 -15.97 -10.66
C TYR A 201 -4.89 -17.19 -11.57
N LYS A 202 -3.95 -18.08 -11.25
CA LYS A 202 -3.54 -19.17 -12.16
C LYS A 202 -4.51 -20.34 -12.23
N LYS A 203 -5.44 -20.48 -11.28
CA LYS A 203 -6.45 -21.56 -11.29
C LYS A 203 -7.85 -21.11 -11.74
N SER A 204 -8.07 -19.82 -12.01
CA SER A 204 -9.38 -19.33 -12.43
C SER A 204 -9.76 -19.89 -13.82
N PRO A 205 -10.85 -20.68 -13.95
CA PRO A 205 -11.34 -21.12 -15.26
C PRO A 205 -11.90 -19.96 -16.10
N THR A 206 -12.37 -18.88 -15.46
CA THR A 206 -12.93 -17.71 -16.17
C THR A 206 -11.90 -16.60 -16.41
N GLN A 207 -10.60 -16.86 -16.19
CA GLN A 207 -9.54 -15.86 -16.33
C GLN A 207 -9.87 -14.57 -15.53
N LEU A 208 -10.27 -14.75 -14.27
CA LEU A 208 -10.85 -13.71 -13.42
C LEU A 208 -9.96 -12.48 -13.33
N PHE A 209 -8.65 -12.67 -13.18
CA PHE A 209 -7.70 -11.58 -13.08
C PHE A 209 -7.48 -10.89 -14.43
N GLU A 210 -7.36 -11.64 -15.52
CA GLU A 210 -7.15 -11.08 -16.86
C GLU A 210 -8.35 -10.26 -17.32
N ASN A 211 -9.57 -10.70 -16.98
CA ASN A 211 -10.80 -10.02 -17.34
C ASN A 211 -11.11 -8.82 -16.40
N HIS A 212 -10.76 -8.93 -15.12
CA HIS A 212 -11.07 -7.91 -14.10
C HIS A 212 -9.84 -7.49 -13.25
N PRO A 213 -8.72 -7.07 -13.86
CA PRO A 213 -7.45 -6.90 -13.16
C PRO A 213 -7.48 -5.79 -12.11
N CYS A 214 -8.10 -4.64 -12.40
CA CYS A 214 -8.17 -3.55 -11.44
C CYS A 214 -9.04 -3.91 -10.22
N LEU A 215 -10.17 -4.58 -10.43
CA LEU A 215 -11.04 -5.04 -9.35
C LEU A 215 -10.33 -6.07 -8.46
N TYR A 216 -9.61 -6.99 -9.09
CA TYR A 216 -8.80 -7.99 -8.42
C TYR A 216 -7.67 -7.37 -7.58
N ALA A 217 -6.87 -6.49 -8.19
CA ALA A 217 -5.80 -5.78 -7.53
C ALA A 217 -6.32 -4.92 -6.36
N LEU A 218 -7.49 -4.29 -6.50
CA LEU A 218 -8.11 -3.53 -5.43
C LEU A 218 -8.55 -4.42 -4.26
N THR A 219 -9.16 -5.57 -4.57
CA THR A 219 -9.62 -6.53 -3.55
C THR A 219 -8.47 -7.02 -2.69
N PHE A 220 -7.39 -7.52 -3.32
CA PHE A 220 -6.20 -7.96 -2.60
C PHE A 220 -5.41 -6.80 -2.00
N GLY A 221 -5.49 -5.61 -2.60
CA GLY A 221 -4.95 -4.38 -2.06
C GLY A 221 -5.56 -4.03 -0.71
N PHE A 222 -6.89 -4.09 -0.54
CA PHE A 222 -7.52 -3.83 0.75
C PHE A 222 -7.20 -4.88 1.81
N VAL A 223 -7.12 -6.15 1.42
CA VAL A 223 -6.64 -7.23 2.32
C VAL A 223 -5.23 -6.89 2.81
N SER A 224 -4.34 -6.52 1.89
CA SER A 224 -2.95 -6.20 2.21
C SER A 224 -2.83 -4.93 3.03
N ALA A 225 -3.62 -3.89 2.73
CA ALA A 225 -3.66 -2.65 3.49
C ALA A 225 -4.01 -2.89 4.96
N LYS A 226 -5.05 -3.69 5.22
CA LYS A 226 -5.43 -4.04 6.59
C LYS A 226 -4.32 -4.80 7.31
N ILE A 227 -3.72 -5.80 6.66
CA ILE A 227 -2.64 -6.59 7.26
C ILE A 227 -1.39 -5.74 7.52
N THR A 228 -1.05 -4.79 6.64
CA THR A 228 0.01 -3.81 6.90
C THR A 228 -0.33 -2.91 8.09
N GLN A 229 -1.56 -2.42 8.20
CA GLN A 229 -1.98 -1.64 9.38
C GLN A 229 -1.88 -2.46 10.67
N LYS A 230 -2.19 -3.76 10.65
CA LYS A 230 -1.95 -4.64 11.81
C LYS A 230 -0.47 -4.69 12.18
N LEU A 231 0.42 -4.75 11.19
CA LEU A 231 1.86 -4.77 11.42
C LEU A 231 2.37 -3.44 11.99
N VAL A 232 1.84 -2.31 11.52
CA VAL A 232 2.11 -0.97 12.07
C VAL A 232 1.70 -0.92 13.54
N VAL A 233 0.47 -1.34 13.86
CA VAL A 233 -0.02 -1.38 15.25
C VAL A 233 0.85 -2.29 16.10
N ALA A 234 1.16 -3.51 15.61
CA ALA A 234 2.02 -4.47 16.31
C ALA A 234 3.41 -3.90 16.62
N HIS A 235 3.97 -3.10 15.72
CA HIS A 235 5.20 -2.36 15.97
C HIS A 235 5.03 -1.34 17.10
N MET A 236 4.02 -0.50 17.03
CA MET A 236 3.76 0.56 18.01
C MET A 236 3.47 0.00 19.42
N THR A 237 2.72 -1.09 19.50
CA THR A 237 2.33 -1.75 20.76
C THR A 237 3.33 -2.79 21.24
N LYS A 238 4.35 -3.10 20.43
CA LYS A 238 5.33 -4.18 20.67
C LYS A 238 4.65 -5.54 20.91
N SER A 239 3.57 -5.80 20.19
CA SER A 239 2.80 -7.04 20.30
C SER A 239 3.02 -7.94 19.10
N GLU A 240 2.79 -9.24 19.29
CA GLU A 240 2.82 -10.20 18.19
C GLU A 240 1.65 -10.00 17.21
N ILE A 241 1.85 -10.44 15.96
CA ILE A 241 0.80 -10.44 14.93
C ILE A 241 0.27 -11.86 14.73
N LEU A 242 -1.02 -12.06 15.03
CA LEU A 242 -1.69 -13.34 14.82
C LEU A 242 -2.03 -13.56 13.35
N LEU A 243 -1.85 -14.78 12.86
CA LEU A 243 -2.15 -15.17 11.47
C LEU A 243 -3.65 -15.21 11.18
N GLN A 244 -4.45 -15.62 12.17
CA GLN A 244 -5.90 -15.65 12.05
C GLN A 244 -6.45 -14.23 11.96
N ASP A 245 -7.08 -13.91 10.83
CA ASP A 245 -7.63 -12.58 10.59
C ASP A 245 -8.81 -12.62 9.61
N THR A 246 -9.78 -11.72 9.84
CA THR A 246 -10.97 -11.57 8.99
C THR A 246 -10.63 -11.07 7.57
N ALA A 247 -9.44 -10.49 7.35
CA ALA A 247 -8.98 -10.06 6.04
C ALA A 247 -8.92 -11.21 5.03
N PHE A 248 -8.70 -12.44 5.50
CA PHE A 248 -8.61 -13.63 4.65
C PHE A 248 -9.97 -14.22 4.25
N ILE A 249 -11.09 -13.69 4.75
CA ILE A 249 -12.43 -14.19 4.39
C ILE A 249 -12.69 -14.00 2.89
N GLY A 250 -12.42 -12.81 2.33
CA GLY A 250 -12.62 -12.53 0.90
C GLY A 250 -11.80 -13.46 -0.01
N PRO A 251 -10.45 -13.49 0.12
CA PRO A 251 -9.61 -14.44 -0.60
C PRO A 251 -9.98 -15.90 -0.34
N GLY A 252 -10.39 -16.25 0.88
CA GLY A 252 -10.85 -17.59 1.25
C GLY A 252 -12.11 -18.01 0.48
N LEU A 253 -13.08 -17.11 0.31
CA LEU A 253 -14.28 -17.37 -0.51
C LEU A 253 -13.93 -17.61 -1.97
N LEU A 254 -13.02 -16.81 -2.54
CA LEU A 254 -12.54 -16.99 -3.91
C LEU A 254 -11.85 -18.36 -4.08
N PHE A 255 -10.93 -18.69 -3.16
CA PHE A 255 -10.24 -19.97 -3.18
C PHE A 255 -11.20 -21.16 -3.06
N LEU A 256 -12.14 -21.12 -2.10
CA LEU A 256 -13.12 -22.18 -1.90
C LEU A 256 -14.06 -22.32 -3.11
N ASN A 257 -14.48 -21.21 -3.71
CA ASN A 257 -15.29 -21.24 -4.93
C ASN A 257 -14.56 -21.97 -6.06
N GLN A 258 -13.28 -21.65 -6.29
CA GLN A 258 -12.46 -22.36 -7.28
C GLN A 258 -12.24 -23.83 -6.95
N TYR A 259 -12.03 -24.16 -5.67
CA TYR A 259 -11.88 -25.54 -5.21
C TYR A 259 -13.12 -26.38 -5.52
N PHE A 260 -14.31 -25.82 -5.36
CA PHE A 260 -15.59 -26.45 -5.68
C PHE A 260 -16.05 -26.18 -7.13
N SER A 261 -15.10 -26.09 -8.06
CA SER A 261 -15.37 -25.97 -9.51
C SER A 261 -16.21 -24.75 -9.91
N CYS A 262 -16.06 -23.64 -9.19
CA CYS A 262 -16.73 -22.36 -9.46
C CYS A 262 -18.25 -22.47 -9.53
N PHE A 263 -18.86 -23.06 -8.50
CA PHE A 263 -20.32 -23.21 -8.41
C PHE A 263 -21.08 -21.87 -8.39
N ILE A 264 -20.43 -20.78 -7.96
CA ILE A 264 -20.88 -19.39 -8.15
C ILE A 264 -19.93 -18.73 -9.16
N ASP A 265 -20.47 -17.82 -9.97
CA ASP A 265 -19.69 -16.96 -10.86
C ASP A 265 -18.56 -16.25 -10.09
N GLU A 266 -17.31 -16.49 -10.51
CA GLU A 266 -16.11 -15.94 -9.89
C GLU A 266 -16.14 -14.40 -9.83
N TYR A 267 -16.74 -13.74 -10.82
CA TYR A 267 -16.88 -12.28 -10.84
C TYR A 267 -17.79 -11.77 -9.72
N ILE A 268 -18.89 -12.49 -9.44
CA ILE A 268 -19.79 -12.16 -8.32
C ILE A 268 -19.05 -12.36 -6.99
N VAL A 269 -18.34 -13.48 -6.84
CA VAL A 269 -17.55 -13.75 -5.62
C VAL A 269 -16.46 -12.70 -5.42
N LEU A 270 -15.84 -12.21 -6.51
CA LEU A 270 -14.84 -11.15 -6.45
C LEU A 270 -15.42 -9.83 -5.92
N TRP A 271 -16.62 -9.43 -6.36
CA TRP A 271 -17.30 -8.26 -5.79
C TRP A 271 -17.65 -8.45 -4.32
N ILE A 272 -18.15 -9.62 -3.94
CA ILE A 272 -18.43 -9.95 -2.54
C ILE A 272 -17.13 -9.83 -1.71
N ALA A 273 -16.03 -10.40 -2.20
CA ALA A 273 -14.73 -10.32 -1.57
C ALA A 273 -14.23 -8.87 -1.45
N LEU A 274 -14.41 -8.03 -2.47
CA LEU A 274 -14.10 -6.61 -2.40
C LEU A 274 -14.86 -5.93 -1.26
N PHE A 275 -16.18 -6.09 -1.21
CA PHE A 275 -17.01 -5.43 -0.19
C PHE A 275 -16.67 -5.89 1.22
N ILE A 276 -16.42 -7.19 1.42
CA ILE A 276 -15.98 -7.73 2.70
C ILE A 276 -14.63 -7.11 3.09
N SER A 277 -13.65 -7.13 2.20
CA SER A 277 -12.31 -6.58 2.47
C SER A 277 -12.32 -5.09 2.76
N LEU A 278 -13.12 -4.31 2.01
CA LEU A 278 -13.28 -2.88 2.23
C LEU A 278 -13.96 -2.59 3.58
N PHE A 279 -15.06 -3.27 3.87
CA PHE A 279 -15.79 -3.09 5.12
C PHE A 279 -14.91 -3.45 6.33
N ASP A 280 -14.20 -4.57 6.25
CA ASP A 280 -13.31 -5.05 7.29
C ASP A 280 -12.13 -4.10 7.53
N LEU A 281 -11.51 -3.58 6.46
CA LEU A 281 -10.49 -2.54 6.53
C LEU A 281 -11.01 -1.26 7.21
N LEU A 282 -12.13 -0.72 6.74
CA LEU A 282 -12.69 0.53 7.27
C LEU A 282 -13.11 0.38 8.74
N ARG A 283 -13.72 -0.76 9.08
CA ARG A 283 -14.16 -1.05 10.45
C ARG A 283 -12.98 -1.17 11.40
N TYR A 284 -11.92 -1.85 10.97
CA TYR A 284 -10.68 -2.00 11.72
C TYR A 284 -9.99 -0.65 11.94
N PHE A 285 -9.72 0.08 10.87
CA PHE A 285 -9.03 1.37 10.92
C PHE A 285 -9.79 2.40 11.77
N THR A 286 -11.08 2.60 11.49
CA THR A 286 -11.91 3.55 12.23
C THR A 286 -12.05 3.15 13.69
N GLY A 287 -12.19 1.84 13.97
CA GLY A 287 -12.25 1.32 15.34
C GLY A 287 -10.98 1.64 16.13
N LEU A 288 -9.81 1.41 15.54
CA LEU A 288 -8.52 1.73 16.16
C LEU A 288 -8.33 3.23 16.38
N CYS A 289 -8.63 4.06 15.37
CA CYS A 289 -8.50 5.50 15.52
C CYS A 289 -9.33 6.02 16.69
N ILE A 290 -10.59 5.55 16.83
CA ILE A 290 -11.47 5.94 17.93
C ILE A 290 -10.95 5.43 19.28
N GLN A 291 -10.51 4.16 19.35
CA GLN A 291 -10.02 3.56 20.60
C GLN A 291 -8.74 4.24 21.10
N ILE A 292 -7.78 4.49 20.20
CA ILE A 292 -6.53 5.16 20.54
C ILE A 292 -6.80 6.63 20.89
N ALA A 293 -7.63 7.33 20.11
CA ALA A 293 -8.04 8.70 20.42
C ALA A 293 -8.69 8.81 21.81
N ALA A 294 -9.58 7.88 22.16
CA ALA A 294 -10.21 7.83 23.47
C ALA A 294 -9.20 7.55 24.59
N HIS A 295 -8.26 6.62 24.37
CA HIS A 295 -7.22 6.27 25.34
C HIS A 295 -6.22 7.41 25.58
N LEU A 296 -5.82 8.12 24.52
CA LEU A 296 -4.88 9.23 24.58
C LEU A 296 -5.54 10.58 24.89
N HIS A 297 -6.88 10.63 24.98
CA HIS A 297 -7.67 11.85 25.13
C HIS A 297 -7.42 12.89 24.01
N ILE A 298 -7.25 12.42 22.76
CA ILE A 298 -7.01 13.26 21.58
C ILE A 298 -8.28 13.32 20.72
N GLN A 299 -8.53 14.47 20.11
CA GLN A 299 -9.54 14.58 19.04
C GLN A 299 -8.85 14.42 17.68
N VAL A 300 -9.25 13.39 16.92
CA VAL A 300 -8.57 12.96 15.67
C VAL A 300 -8.30 14.11 14.70
N PHE A 301 -9.26 15.04 14.55
CA PHE A 301 -9.16 16.14 13.58
C PHE A 301 -9.12 17.53 14.23
N LYS A 302 -8.76 17.63 15.52
CA LYS A 302 -8.69 18.93 16.21
C LYS A 302 -7.46 19.02 17.10
N LEU A 303 -6.68 20.08 16.90
CA LEU A 303 -5.61 20.44 17.81
C LEU A 303 -6.18 21.13 19.04
N SER A 304 -5.70 20.74 20.22
CA SER A 304 -5.93 21.49 21.44
C SER A 304 -5.29 22.87 21.33
N PRO A 305 -5.93 23.94 21.81
CA PRO A 305 -5.30 25.25 21.89
C PRO A 305 -3.99 25.16 22.69
N PRO A 306 -2.96 25.93 22.35
CA PRO A 306 -1.78 26.03 23.20
C PRO A 306 -2.21 26.44 24.61
N GLN A 307 -1.75 25.74 25.65
CA GLN A 307 -1.88 26.24 27.02
C GLN A 307 -1.17 27.59 27.07
N ALA A 308 -1.92 28.66 27.41
CA ALA A 308 -1.32 29.96 27.66
C ALA A 308 -0.27 29.78 28.75
N VAL A 309 0.97 30.19 28.47
CA VAL A 309 2.05 30.21 29.46
C VAL A 309 1.51 30.99 30.66
N GLU A 310 1.34 30.33 31.81
CA GLU A 310 1.10 31.02 33.07
C GLU A 310 2.26 32.01 33.24
N GLN A 311 1.96 33.30 33.08
CA GLN A 311 2.85 34.35 33.51
C GLN A 311 2.99 34.16 35.02
N VAL A 312 4.09 33.55 35.43
CA VAL A 312 4.54 33.54 36.81
C VAL A 312 4.73 35.02 37.18
N GLN A 313 3.68 35.63 37.75
CA GLN A 313 3.79 36.85 38.51
C GLN A 313 4.61 36.51 39.75
N ASN A 314 5.92 36.66 39.65
CA ASN A 314 6.78 36.85 40.81
C ASN A 314 6.32 38.14 41.50
N HIS A 315 5.37 38.03 42.43
CA HIS A 315 5.20 39.04 43.46
C HIS A 315 6.38 38.90 44.41
N ASN A 316 7.36 39.80 44.24
CA ASN A 316 8.24 40.19 45.33
C ASN A 316 7.38 40.97 46.33
N GLU A 317 7.11 40.37 47.50
CA GLU A 317 6.97 41.07 48.78
C GLU A 317 7.63 40.24 49.88
#